data_AF-A0A354UX38-F1
#
_entry.id   AF-A0A354UX38-F1
#
_cell.length_a   1.000
_cell.length_b   1.000
_cell.length_c   1.000
_cell.angle_alpha   90.00
_cell.angle_beta   90.00
_cell.angle_gamma   90.00
#
_symmetry.space_group_name_H-M   'P 1'
#
loop_
_entity.id
_entity.type
_entity.pdbx_description
1 polymer ?
#
loop_
_entity_poly.entity_id
_entity_poly.type
_entity_poly.pdbx_seq_one_letter_code
_entity_poly.pdbx_strand_id
1 'polypeptide(L)'
;FDGVIAIDGKTPRGSFDRASGQSPLHMVHAWAVDQRLLLGQIATDAKSNEITAVPKLLAMLSLKGCIVTADAMSKAGPRFRQAQPDGMA
;
A
#
# COMPACT_ATOMS: atom_id res chain seq x y z
N PHE A 1 -10.43 5.28 14.48
CA PHE A 1 -10.30 3.87 14.05
C PHE A 1 -8.86 3.56 14.31
N ASP A 2 -8.61 2.69 15.27
CA ASP A 2 -7.27 2.47 15.80
C ASP A 2 -6.90 1.03 15.44
N GLY A 3 -5.71 0.84 14.88
CA GLY A 3 -5.31 -0.45 14.33
C GLY A 3 -4.12 -0.34 13.38
N VAL A 4 -3.66 -1.50 12.90
CA VAL A 4 -2.51 -1.61 12.00
C VAL A 4 -2.95 -1.79 10.55
N ILE A 5 -2.46 -0.92 9.67
CA ILE A 5 -2.63 -1.02 8.22
C ILE A 5 -1.29 -1.39 7.59
N ALA A 6 -1.23 -2.56 6.97
CA ALA A 6 -0.08 -3.02 6.22
C ALA A 6 -0.20 -2.62 4.75
N ILE A 7 0.84 -1.96 4.23
CA ILE A 7 1.02 -1.64 2.82
C ILE A 7 2.08 -2.58 2.25
N ASP A 8 1.72 -3.30 1.21
CA ASP A 8 2.58 -4.32 0.62
C ASP A 8 2.40 -4.42 -0.90
N GLY A 9 3.51 -4.70 -1.58
CA GLY A 9 3.57 -4.91 -3.03
C GLY A 9 3.36 -6.38 -3.37
N LYS A 10 2.37 -6.69 -4.20
CA LYS A 10 2.01 -8.04 -4.60
C LYS A 10 2.16 -8.22 -6.10
N THR A 11 2.55 -9.42 -6.49
CA THR A 11 2.50 -9.89 -7.89
C THR A 11 1.81 -11.24 -7.89
N PRO A 12 0.53 -11.34 -8.30
CA PRO A 12 -0.20 -12.60 -8.27
C PRO A 12 0.49 -13.65 -9.14
N ARG A 13 0.58 -14.89 -8.63
CA ARG A 13 1.20 -15.98 -9.37
C ARG A 13 0.36 -16.27 -10.62
N GLY A 14 1.00 -16.27 -11.79
CA GLY A 14 0.33 -16.56 -13.06
C GLY A 14 -0.38 -15.36 -13.70
N SER A 15 -0.17 -14.13 -13.20
CA SER A 15 -0.73 -12.92 -13.82
C SER A 15 -0.01 -12.44 -15.08
N PHE A 16 1.05 -13.13 -15.51
CA PHE A 16 1.71 -12.85 -16.77
C PHE A 16 0.93 -13.51 -17.90
N ASP A 17 0.83 -12.82 -19.03
CA ASP A 17 0.23 -13.39 -20.25
C ASP A 17 1.32 -13.54 -21.32
N ARG A 18 1.75 -14.80 -21.53
CA ARG A 18 2.75 -15.14 -22.56
C ARG A 18 2.22 -14.98 -23.98
N ALA A 19 0.91 -15.15 -24.19
CA ALA A 19 0.33 -15.08 -25.52
C ALA A 19 0.26 -13.64 -26.04
N SER A 20 -0.02 -12.68 -25.14
CA SER A 20 -0.02 -11.24 -25.47
C SER A 20 1.29 -10.51 -25.12
N GLY A 21 2.27 -11.21 -24.53
CA GLY A 21 3.57 -10.63 -24.15
C GLY A 21 3.49 -9.66 -22.96
N GLN A 22 2.42 -9.70 -22.17
CA GLN A 22 2.24 -8.81 -21.03
C GLN A 22 3.07 -9.24 -19.82
N SER A 23 3.68 -8.25 -19.17
CA SER A 23 4.38 -8.44 -17.89
C SER A 23 3.42 -8.92 -16.80
N PRO A 24 3.94 -9.56 -15.73
CA PRO A 24 3.14 -9.87 -14.56
C PRO A 24 2.43 -8.63 -14.02
N LEU A 25 1.16 -8.77 -13.63
CA LEU A 25 0.44 -7.72 -12.92
C LEU A 25 1.13 -7.42 -11.57
N HIS A 26 1.61 -6.19 -11.41
CA HIS A 26 2.09 -5.67 -10.14
C HIS A 26 0.98 -4.85 -9.47
N MET A 27 0.94 -4.85 -8.14
CA MET A 27 -0.06 -4.08 -7.40
C MET A 27 0.40 -3.76 -5.99
N VAL A 28 -0.16 -2.70 -5.41
CA VAL A 28 0.02 -2.34 -3.99
C VAL A 28 -1.32 -2.48 -3.29
N HIS A 29 -1.35 -3.08 -2.11
CA HIS A 29 -2.57 -3.19 -1.30
C HIS A 29 -2.44 -2.55 0.08
N ALA A 30 -3.58 -2.16 0.65
CA ALA A 30 -3.72 -1.72 2.04
C ALA A 30 -4.57 -2.73 2.82
N TRP A 31 -3.94 -3.41 3.76
CA TRP A 31 -4.54 -4.49 4.53
C TRP A 31 -4.75 -4.08 5.98
N ALA A 32 -6.00 -4.06 6.43
CA ALA A 32 -6.37 -3.86 7.83
C ALA A 32 -6.18 -5.18 8.58
N VAL A 33 -5.13 -5.24 9.40
CA VAL A 33 -4.65 -6.50 10.00
C VAL A 33 -5.70 -7.12 10.92
N ASP A 34 -6.24 -6.33 11.83
CA ASP A 34 -7.18 -6.81 12.85
C ASP A 34 -8.53 -7.22 12.23
N GLN A 35 -8.98 -6.48 11.22
CA GLN A 35 -10.25 -6.70 10.53
C GLN A 35 -10.15 -7.75 9.42
N ARG A 36 -8.92 -8.18 9.09
CA ARG A 36 -8.63 -9.09 7.98
C ARG A 36 -9.28 -8.62 6.68
N LEU A 37 -9.18 -7.32 6.41
CA LEU A 37 -9.91 -6.65 5.34
C LEU A 37 -8.95 -5.91 4.41
N LEU A 38 -9.16 -6.09 3.10
CA LEU A 38 -8.54 -5.29 2.07
C LEU A 38 -9.27 -3.95 1.95
N LEU A 39 -8.62 -2.86 2.38
CA LEU A 39 -9.20 -1.52 2.33
C LEU A 39 -9.08 -0.87 0.94
N GLY A 40 -8.05 -1.23 0.19
CA GLY A 40 -7.81 -0.69 -1.14
C GLY A 40 -6.62 -1.34 -1.81
N GLN A 41 -6.57 -1.22 -3.14
CA GLN A 41 -5.48 -1.72 -3.97
C GLN A 41 -5.32 -0.88 -5.23
N ILE A 42 -4.10 -0.77 -5.73
CA ILE A 42 -3.78 -0.10 -6.99
C ILE A 42 -2.90 -1.04 -7.82
N ALA A 43 -3.33 -1.32 -9.06
CA ALA A 43 -2.50 -1.99 -10.06
C ALA A 43 -1.40 -1.05 -10.56
N THR A 44 -0.22 -1.61 -10.83
CA THR A 44 0.93 -0.88 -11.36
C THR A 44 1.52 -1.62 -12.57
N ASP A 45 2.00 -0.86 -13.55
CA ASP A 45 2.54 -1.45 -14.79
C ASP A 45 3.88 -2.18 -14.56
N ALA A 46 4.63 -1.74 -13.55
CA ALA A 46 5.92 -2.29 -13.18
C ALA A 46 6.13 -2.22 -11.66
N LYS A 47 6.97 -3.12 -11.13
CA LYS A 47 7.35 -3.13 -9.71
C LYS A 47 7.92 -1.79 -9.22
N SER A 48 8.69 -1.09 -10.04
CA SER A 48 9.23 0.24 -9.72
C SER A 48 8.16 1.30 -9.46
N ASN A 49 6.97 1.12 -10.01
CA ASN A 49 5.89 2.11 -9.95
C ASN A 49 5.17 2.05 -8.59
N GLU A 50 5.42 1.02 -7.77
CA GLU A 50 4.90 0.87 -6.41
C GLU A 50 5.22 2.09 -5.53
N ILE A 51 6.42 2.68 -5.69
CA ILE A 51 6.84 3.88 -4.94
C ILE A 51 5.86 5.04 -5.13
N THR A 52 5.35 5.23 -6.35
CA THR A 52 4.35 6.27 -6.64
C THR A 52 2.92 5.83 -6.36
N ALA A 53 2.65 4.53 -6.33
CA ALA A 53 1.33 3.99 -6.05
C ALA A 53 0.98 4.05 -4.56
N VAL A 54 1.96 3.84 -3.67
CA VAL A 54 1.76 3.90 -2.21
C VAL A 54 1.16 5.25 -1.76
N PRO A 55 1.72 6.43 -2.12
CA PRO A 55 1.11 7.71 -1.74
C PRO A 55 -0.31 7.90 -2.30
N LYS A 56 -0.57 7.43 -3.53
CA LYS A 56 -1.90 7.50 -4.15
C LYS A 56 -2.92 6.67 -3.38
N LEU A 57 -2.54 5.45 -2.98
CA LEU A 57 -3.39 4.56 -2.21
C LEU A 57 -3.71 5.16 -0.84
N LEU A 58 -2.71 5.71 -0.14
CA LEU A 58 -2.90 6.33 1.17
C LEU A 58 -3.79 7.57 1.11
N ALA A 59 -3.70 8.36 0.03
CA ALA A 59 -4.55 9.54 -0.17
C ALA A 59 -6.04 9.21 -0.35
N MET A 60 -6.37 7.97 -0.72
CA MET A 60 -7.76 7.50 -0.87
C MET A 60 -8.36 7.01 0.45
N LEU A 61 -7.56 6.81 1.50
CA LEU A 61 -7.97 6.17 2.75
C LEU A 61 -7.95 7.15 3.93
N SER A 62 -9.01 7.11 4.74
CA SER A 62 -9.03 7.84 6.03
C SER A 62 -8.36 6.99 7.11
N LEU A 63 -7.09 7.26 7.39
CA LEU A 63 -6.23 6.46 8.28
C LEU A 63 -5.88 7.15 9.60
N LYS A 64 -6.66 8.16 10.02
CA LYS A 64 -6.42 8.90 11.27
C LYS A 64 -6.51 7.96 12.48
N GLY A 65 -5.45 7.92 13.28
CA GLY A 65 -5.33 7.03 14.46
C GLY A 65 -4.76 5.64 14.14
N CYS A 66 -4.53 5.31 12.86
CA CYS A 66 -3.97 4.02 12.47
C CYS A 66 -2.44 4.06 12.37
N ILE A 67 -1.79 2.97 12.79
CA ILE A 67 -0.38 2.72 12.51
C ILE A 67 -0.28 2.18 11.09
N VAL A 68 0.47 2.85 10.22
CA VAL A 68 0.71 2.39 8.86
C VAL A 68 2.11 1.81 8.76
N THR A 69 2.21 0.54 8.39
CA THR A 69 3.48 -0.14 8.09
C THR A 69 3.58 -0.38 6.60
N ALA A 70 4.74 -0.12 5.98
CA ALA A 70 4.96 -0.37 4.56
C ALA A 70 6.25 -1.17 4.34
N ASP A 71 6.26 -2.11 3.40
CA ASP A 71 7.46 -2.88 3.06
C ASP A 71 8.60 -1.98 2.50
N ALA A 72 9.84 -2.42 2.73
CA ALA A 72 11.09 -1.67 2.56
C ALA A 72 11.45 -1.29 1.12
N MET A 73 10.67 -1.71 0.12
CA MET A 73 10.76 -1.26 -1.26
C MET A 73 10.22 0.18 -1.47
N SER A 74 9.55 0.75 -0.47
CA SER A 74 9.05 2.14 -0.44
C SER A 74 10.16 3.21 -0.31
N LYS A 75 11.36 2.99 -0.87
CA LYS A 75 12.53 3.87 -0.67
C LYS A 75 12.66 4.91 -1.80
N ALA A 76 11.99 6.05 -1.64
CA ALA A 76 12.51 7.44 -1.75
C ALA A 76 11.40 8.52 -2.04
N GLY A 77 10.92 9.19 -0.98
CA GLY A 77 10.32 10.55 -0.93
C GLY A 77 8.78 10.71 -1.11
N PRO A 78 8.09 11.70 -0.47
CA PRO A 78 8.44 12.59 0.64
C PRO A 78 8.15 11.93 2.00
N ARG A 79 8.71 12.49 3.07
CA ARG A 79 8.57 11.99 4.46
C ARG A 79 7.11 11.66 4.81
N PHE A 80 6.82 10.40 5.14
CA PHE A 80 5.56 10.01 5.79
C PHE A 80 5.52 10.66 7.18
N ARG A 81 4.90 11.84 7.28
CA ARG A 81 4.59 12.45 8.58
C ARG A 81 3.17 12.03 8.96
N GLN A 82 3.06 10.95 9.72
CA GLN A 82 1.92 10.83 10.64
C GLN A 82 2.19 11.76 11.82
N ALA A 83 1.30 12.71 12.07
CA ALA A 83 1.34 13.50 13.29
C ALA A 83 0.97 12.59 14.47
N GLN A 84 1.80 12.64 15.51
CA GLN A 84 1.61 12.06 16.84
C GLN A 84 0.20 12.40 17.36
N PRO A 85 -0.47 11.53 18.13
CA PRO A 85 -1.48 12.01 19.06
C PRO A 85 -0.76 12.86 20.13
N ASP A 86 -0.83 14.18 19.97
CA ASP A 86 -0.66 15.10 21.09
C ASP A 86 -1.78 14.83 22.09
N GLY A 87 -1.40 14.68 23.35
CA GLY A 87 -2.25 14.13 24.40
C GLY A 87 -3.58 14.84 24.58
N MET A 88 -4.57 14.05 25.02
CA MET A 88 -5.68 14.55 25.83
C MET A 88 -6.25 13.40 26.65
N ALA A 89 -6.22 13.61 27.97
CA ALA A 89 -7.06 13.08 29.06
C ALA A 89 -7.49 11.59 29.02
#